data_AF-A0A9E1N7T5-F1
#
_entry.id   AF-A0A9E1N7T5-F1
#
_cell.length_a   1.000
_cell.length_b   1.000
_cell.length_c   1.000
_cell.angle_alpha   90.00
_cell.angle_beta   90.00
_cell.angle_gamma   90.00
#
_symmetry.space_group_name_H-M   'P 1'
#
loop_
_entity.id
_entity.type
_entity.pdbx_description
1 polymer ?
#
loop_
_entity_poly.entity_id
_entity_poly.type
_entity_poly.pdbx_seq_one_letter_code
_entity_poly.pdbx_strand_id
1 'polypeptide(L)'
;MDSVIYTLGYSNRTLEEFVNILKINNIDALCDVRSSPYSKFSPQFNREAFKKKLNENGIAYVFLGEELGGRPGNISCYENEKADYGKMEKTEQFLNGLNRVGEALKKGYRPVLMCAEGDPLACHRAILVGKTLSSQGYKVIHILDKDKNETNEEMESRLVNSLNLQPDLFSDPKRSSLFQRAYEIQSKKIAYTKNGNGSKINGLEKNKVNLHTIGFTKTSAGEFFERIINAGVKKVIDVRLNNNSQLSGFAKKNDLKYFLATIAGIEYEHLPILAPSKDILDAYKKEKGSWEEYEKKFVRLMEERKVEEKVTPSDIDGGCFLCSEHEPEHCHRRLVAEYLSRKWQTKINTKHL
;
A
#
# COMPACT_ATOMS: atom_id res chain seq x y z
N MET A 1 -4.38 -39.63 -5.50
CA MET A 1 -5.16 -38.56 -6.16
C MET A 1 -4.47 -37.26 -5.79
N ASP A 2 -3.88 -36.56 -6.77
CA ASP A 2 -3.21 -35.28 -6.49
C ASP A 2 -4.25 -34.33 -5.89
N SER A 3 -4.07 -33.97 -4.63
CA SER A 3 -5.03 -33.16 -3.87
C SER A 3 -4.84 -31.70 -4.25
N VAL A 4 -5.54 -31.27 -5.30
CA VAL A 4 -5.42 -29.92 -5.88
C VAL A 4 -6.38 -28.95 -5.20
N ILE A 5 -5.85 -27.84 -4.71
CA ILE A 5 -6.62 -26.72 -4.15
C ILE A 5 -6.46 -25.51 -5.06
N TYR A 6 -7.58 -24.91 -5.45
CA TYR A 6 -7.57 -23.72 -6.29
C TYR A 6 -7.60 -22.45 -5.46
N THR A 7 -7.15 -21.33 -6.05
CA THR A 7 -7.36 -20.01 -5.47
C THR A 7 -7.83 -19.04 -6.54
N LEU A 8 -8.76 -18.13 -6.20
CA LEU A 8 -9.27 -17.13 -7.13
C LEU A 8 -9.60 -15.82 -6.41
N GLY A 9 -9.24 -14.69 -7.01
CA GLY A 9 -9.60 -13.35 -6.56
C GLY A 9 -10.72 -12.74 -7.39
N TYR A 10 -11.71 -12.11 -6.76
CA TYR A 10 -12.80 -11.50 -7.54
C TYR A 10 -12.39 -10.20 -8.24
N SER A 11 -11.43 -9.43 -7.69
CA SER A 11 -10.89 -8.21 -8.29
C SER A 11 -12.01 -7.24 -8.74
N ASN A 12 -12.01 -6.82 -10.02
CA ASN A 12 -13.04 -5.97 -10.62
C ASN A 12 -14.05 -6.76 -11.50
N ARG A 13 -14.10 -8.10 -11.36
CA ARG A 13 -14.96 -8.95 -12.20
C ARG A 13 -16.43 -8.79 -11.88
N THR A 14 -17.27 -9.04 -12.87
CA THR A 14 -18.70 -9.23 -12.64
C THR A 14 -18.97 -10.57 -11.94
N LEU A 15 -20.16 -10.72 -11.38
CA LEU A 15 -20.55 -11.96 -10.72
C LEU A 15 -20.68 -13.10 -11.74
N GLU A 16 -21.18 -12.80 -12.94
CA GLU A 16 -21.32 -13.73 -14.06
C GLU A 16 -19.97 -14.25 -14.53
N GLU A 17 -19.00 -13.35 -14.75
CA GLU A 17 -17.63 -13.72 -15.13
C GLU A 17 -16.99 -14.62 -14.08
N PHE A 18 -17.14 -14.26 -12.80
CA PHE A 18 -16.59 -15.01 -11.70
C PHE A 18 -17.14 -16.44 -11.64
N VAL A 19 -18.47 -16.59 -11.72
CA VAL A 19 -19.13 -17.90 -11.72
C VAL A 19 -18.73 -18.71 -12.96
N ASN A 20 -18.56 -18.07 -14.12
CA ASN A 20 -18.11 -18.76 -15.33
C ASN A 20 -16.70 -19.36 -15.17
N ILE A 21 -15.77 -18.60 -14.57
CA ILE A 21 -14.41 -19.09 -14.28
C ILE A 21 -14.45 -20.31 -13.35
N LEU A 22 -15.32 -20.29 -12.32
CA LEU A 22 -15.50 -21.43 -11.42
C LEU A 22 -15.98 -22.68 -12.18
N LYS A 23 -16.96 -22.52 -13.06
CA LYS A 23 -17.50 -23.63 -13.87
C LYS A 23 -16.46 -24.22 -14.81
N ILE A 24 -15.70 -23.39 -15.52
CA ILE A 24 -14.64 -23.84 -16.45
C ILE A 24 -13.59 -24.69 -15.71
N ASN A 25 -13.27 -24.33 -14.47
CA ASN A 25 -12.31 -25.07 -13.64
C ASN A 25 -12.94 -26.23 -12.83
N ASN A 26 -14.23 -26.52 -13.06
CA ASN A 26 -15.02 -27.53 -12.36
C ASN A 26 -14.95 -27.36 -10.83
N ILE A 27 -15.06 -26.13 -10.35
CA ILE A 27 -15.10 -25.84 -8.92
C ILE A 27 -16.53 -26.07 -8.40
N ASP A 28 -16.64 -26.82 -7.31
CA ASP A 28 -17.92 -27.17 -6.67
C ASP A 28 -18.02 -26.67 -5.21
N ALA A 29 -16.93 -26.15 -4.64
CA ALA A 29 -16.89 -25.57 -3.31
C ALA A 29 -16.04 -24.30 -3.28
N LEU A 30 -16.61 -23.19 -2.79
CA LEU A 30 -15.93 -21.92 -2.58
C LEU A 30 -15.74 -21.65 -1.09
N CYS A 31 -14.48 -21.51 -0.70
CA CYS A 31 -14.02 -21.17 0.63
C CYS A 31 -13.67 -19.68 0.69
N ASP A 32 -14.55 -18.88 1.27
CA ASP A 32 -14.35 -17.43 1.44
C ASP A 32 -13.42 -17.16 2.62
N VAL A 33 -12.18 -16.75 2.34
CA VAL A 33 -11.15 -16.48 3.35
C VAL A 33 -11.04 -15.00 3.68
N ARG A 34 -12.04 -14.17 3.33
CA ARG A 34 -12.06 -12.76 3.72
C ARG A 34 -12.47 -12.63 5.18
N SER A 35 -11.68 -11.92 6.00
CA SER A 35 -12.08 -11.65 7.40
C SER A 35 -13.40 -10.89 7.52
N SER A 36 -13.72 -10.04 6.55
CA SER A 36 -15.03 -9.38 6.42
C SER A 36 -15.58 -9.63 5.01
N PRO A 37 -16.60 -10.49 4.85
CA PRO A 37 -17.13 -10.86 3.54
C PRO A 37 -18.14 -9.82 3.00
N TYR A 38 -17.90 -8.54 3.30
CA TYR A 38 -18.75 -7.41 2.94
C TYR A 38 -17.91 -6.27 2.37
N SER A 39 -18.37 -5.70 1.26
CA SER A 39 -17.74 -4.57 0.58
C SER A 39 -18.80 -3.61 0.04
N LYS A 40 -18.63 -2.32 0.31
CA LYS A 40 -19.46 -1.26 -0.32
C LYS A 40 -19.16 -1.10 -1.81
N PHE A 41 -17.92 -1.37 -2.22
CA PHE A 41 -17.47 -1.22 -3.61
C PHE A 41 -17.83 -2.41 -4.50
N SER A 42 -18.10 -3.56 -3.90
CA SER A 42 -18.38 -4.81 -4.61
C SER A 42 -19.53 -5.57 -3.93
N PRO A 43 -20.73 -4.95 -3.82
CA PRO A 43 -21.85 -5.52 -3.08
C PRO A 43 -22.35 -6.85 -3.63
N GLN A 44 -22.10 -7.14 -4.92
CA GLN A 44 -22.42 -8.41 -5.56
C GLN A 44 -21.64 -9.61 -4.96
N PHE A 45 -20.52 -9.35 -4.30
CA PHE A 45 -19.72 -10.35 -3.59
C PHE A 45 -19.97 -10.34 -2.06
N ASN A 46 -21.02 -9.66 -1.59
CA ASN A 46 -21.42 -9.76 -0.19
C ASN A 46 -21.99 -11.14 0.10
N ARG A 47 -21.65 -11.69 1.26
CA ARG A 47 -21.87 -13.09 1.65
C ARG A 47 -23.23 -13.66 1.26
N GLU A 48 -24.32 -12.95 1.52
CA GLU A 48 -25.70 -13.44 1.43
C GLU A 48 -26.12 -13.57 -0.03
N ALA A 49 -25.95 -12.49 -0.80
CA ALA A 49 -26.24 -12.46 -2.23
C ALA A 49 -25.32 -13.43 -2.99
N PHE A 50 -24.04 -13.45 -2.62
CA PHE A 50 -23.04 -14.29 -3.26
C PHE A 50 -23.27 -15.78 -3.00
N LYS A 51 -23.54 -16.16 -1.74
CA LYS A 51 -23.92 -17.53 -1.35
C LYS A 51 -25.14 -18.02 -2.12
N LYS A 52 -26.19 -17.19 -2.22
CA LYS A 52 -27.39 -17.54 -2.98
C LYS A 52 -27.05 -17.85 -4.44
N LYS A 53 -26.29 -16.96 -5.09
CA LYS A 53 -25.90 -17.15 -6.50
C LYS A 53 -25.05 -18.39 -6.73
N LEU A 54 -24.09 -18.67 -5.83
CA LEU A 54 -23.27 -19.88 -5.93
C LEU A 54 -24.09 -21.16 -5.79
N ASN A 55 -25.00 -21.21 -4.81
CA ASN A 55 -25.89 -22.34 -4.61
C ASN A 55 -26.80 -22.60 -5.82
N GLU A 56 -27.33 -21.54 -6.45
CA GLU A 56 -28.10 -21.65 -7.70
C GLU A 56 -27.29 -22.26 -8.86
N ASN A 57 -25.96 -22.20 -8.78
CA ASN A 57 -25.04 -22.76 -9.75
C ASN A 57 -24.41 -24.09 -9.30
N GLY A 58 -24.90 -24.69 -8.21
CA GLY A 58 -24.41 -25.96 -7.69
C GLY A 58 -23.07 -25.87 -6.95
N ILE A 59 -22.64 -24.67 -6.57
CA ILE A 59 -21.35 -24.44 -5.89
C ILE A 59 -21.62 -24.17 -4.40
N ALA A 60 -21.07 -25.02 -3.53
CA ALA A 60 -21.20 -24.86 -2.10
C ALA A 60 -20.39 -23.65 -1.62
N TYR A 61 -20.98 -22.82 -0.75
CA TYR A 61 -20.28 -21.70 -0.12
C TYR A 61 -19.95 -22.00 1.35
N VAL A 62 -18.67 -21.85 1.70
CA VAL A 62 -18.18 -21.98 3.08
C VAL A 62 -17.42 -20.72 3.47
N PHE A 63 -17.82 -20.11 4.58
CA PHE A 63 -17.07 -18.99 5.17
C PHE A 63 -15.97 -19.54 6.08
N LEU A 64 -14.72 -19.14 5.81
CA LEU A 64 -13.51 -19.46 6.58
C LEU A 64 -12.73 -18.19 6.94
N GLY A 65 -13.38 -17.02 6.96
CA GLY A 65 -12.73 -15.75 7.23
C GLY A 65 -12.26 -15.57 8.67
N GLU A 66 -12.83 -16.32 9.61
CA GLU A 66 -12.38 -16.34 11.01
C GLU A 66 -11.10 -17.15 11.16
N GLU A 67 -11.00 -18.30 10.50
CA GLU A 67 -9.86 -19.20 10.59
C GLU A 67 -8.70 -18.83 9.66
N LEU A 68 -9.01 -18.47 8.40
CA LEU A 68 -8.03 -18.27 7.33
C LEU A 68 -7.96 -16.81 6.85
N GLY A 69 -8.61 -15.90 7.57
CA GLY A 69 -8.60 -14.48 7.24
C GLY A 69 -7.29 -13.77 7.57
N GLY A 70 -6.90 -12.82 6.72
CA GLY A 70 -5.69 -12.00 6.91
C GLY A 70 -5.77 -10.98 8.06
N ARG A 71 -6.90 -10.88 8.76
CA ARG A 71 -7.12 -9.99 9.91
C ARG A 71 -7.45 -10.83 11.15
N PRO A 72 -6.45 -11.29 11.91
CA PRO A 72 -6.69 -12.16 13.06
C PRO A 72 -7.41 -11.40 14.19
N GLY A 73 -8.37 -12.05 14.85
CA GLY A 73 -9.02 -11.48 16.04
C GLY A 73 -8.07 -11.37 17.23
N ASN A 74 -7.16 -12.34 17.37
CA ASN A 74 -6.22 -12.42 18.49
C ASN A 74 -5.10 -11.36 18.38
N ILE A 75 -4.91 -10.59 19.44
CA ILE A 75 -3.87 -9.55 19.53
C ILE A 75 -2.45 -10.15 19.50
N SER A 76 -2.26 -11.39 19.95
CA SER A 76 -0.94 -12.04 19.95
C SER A 76 -0.41 -12.28 18.53
N CYS A 77 -1.29 -12.32 17.53
CA CYS A 77 -0.94 -12.46 16.12
C CYS A 77 -0.50 -11.13 15.49
N TYR A 78 -0.31 -10.07 16.27
CA TYR A 78 0.21 -8.80 15.81
C TYR A 78 1.63 -8.54 16.31
N GLU A 79 2.39 -7.80 15.53
CA GLU A 79 3.66 -7.19 15.91
C GLU A 79 3.66 -5.76 15.36
N ASN A 80 3.89 -4.76 16.21
CA ASN A 80 3.80 -3.33 15.84
C ASN A 80 2.50 -3.01 15.07
N GLU A 81 1.36 -3.48 15.60
CA GLU A 81 0.00 -3.32 15.05
C GLU A 81 -0.24 -3.97 13.67
N LYS A 82 0.72 -4.74 13.18
CA LYS A 82 0.65 -5.46 11.92
C LYS A 82 0.49 -6.95 12.13
N ALA A 83 -0.38 -7.58 11.34
CA ALA A 83 -0.60 -9.02 11.40
C ALA A 83 0.69 -9.76 11.04
N ASP A 84 1.07 -10.72 11.88
CA ASP A 84 2.24 -11.55 11.70
C ASP A 84 1.79 -12.94 11.22
N TYR A 85 2.05 -13.23 9.94
CA TYR A 85 1.68 -14.48 9.30
C TYR A 85 2.41 -15.69 9.92
N GLY A 86 3.64 -15.51 10.41
CA GLY A 86 4.39 -16.58 11.08
C GLY A 86 3.81 -16.95 12.44
N LYS A 87 3.12 -16.01 13.12
CA LYS A 87 2.33 -16.31 14.33
C LYS A 87 0.98 -16.92 13.97
N MET A 88 0.30 -16.38 12.96
CA MET A 88 -1.01 -16.85 12.51
C MET A 88 -0.98 -18.32 12.08
N GLU A 89 0.03 -18.72 11.29
CA GLU A 89 0.14 -20.09 10.75
C GLU A 89 0.30 -21.17 11.85
N LYS A 90 0.67 -20.76 13.07
CA LYS A 90 0.87 -21.65 14.23
C LYS A 90 -0.36 -21.75 15.15
N THR A 91 -1.39 -20.94 14.91
CA THR A 91 -2.59 -20.95 15.76
C THR A 91 -3.47 -22.16 15.48
N GLU A 92 -4.08 -22.73 16.52
CA GLU A 92 -5.04 -23.84 16.37
C GLU A 92 -6.20 -23.47 15.44
N GLN A 93 -6.69 -22.23 15.54
CA GLN A 93 -7.76 -21.72 14.70
C GLN A 93 -7.41 -21.81 13.21
N PHE A 94 -6.20 -21.38 12.84
CA PHE A 94 -5.72 -21.44 11.46
C PHE A 94 -5.55 -22.89 10.98
N LEU A 95 -4.95 -23.75 11.81
CA LEU A 95 -4.78 -25.18 11.50
C LEU A 95 -6.13 -25.88 11.30
N ASN A 96 -7.14 -25.55 12.11
CA ASN A 96 -8.50 -26.05 11.93
C ASN A 96 -9.11 -25.60 10.60
N GLY A 97 -8.88 -24.34 10.19
CA GLY A 97 -9.29 -23.84 8.89
C GLY A 97 -8.69 -24.64 7.72
N LEU A 98 -7.39 -24.94 7.78
CA LEU A 98 -6.71 -25.76 6.76
C LEU A 98 -7.26 -27.19 6.73
N ASN A 99 -7.49 -27.80 7.90
CA ASN A 99 -8.07 -29.13 8.01
C ASN A 99 -9.45 -29.19 7.34
N ARG A 100 -10.31 -28.18 7.53
CA ARG A 100 -11.62 -28.11 6.87
C ARG A 100 -11.52 -28.10 5.34
N VAL A 101 -10.51 -27.42 4.78
CA VAL A 101 -10.25 -27.43 3.33
C VAL A 101 -9.78 -28.81 2.88
N GLY A 102 -8.89 -29.45 3.65
CA GLY A 102 -8.44 -30.82 3.39
C GLY A 102 -9.56 -31.86 3.50
N GLU A 103 -10.51 -31.68 4.42
CA GLU A 103 -11.70 -32.54 4.54
C GLU A 103 -12.64 -32.40 3.35
N ALA A 104 -12.79 -31.20 2.79
CA ALA A 104 -13.56 -31.00 1.57
C ALA A 104 -12.99 -31.85 0.41
N LEU A 105 -11.66 -31.82 0.24
CA LEU A 105 -10.98 -32.67 -0.75
C LEU A 105 -11.22 -34.16 -0.51
N LYS A 106 -11.12 -34.61 0.75
CA LYS A 106 -11.38 -36.02 1.11
C LYS A 106 -12.81 -36.46 0.81
N LYS A 107 -13.77 -35.53 0.89
CA LYS A 107 -15.18 -35.75 0.52
C LYS A 107 -15.44 -35.67 -0.99
N GLY A 108 -14.42 -35.43 -1.81
CA GLY A 108 -14.51 -35.37 -3.26
C GLY A 108 -14.82 -33.99 -3.83
N TYR A 109 -14.86 -32.95 -3.01
CA TYR A 109 -15.00 -31.57 -3.49
C TYR A 109 -13.72 -31.06 -4.15
N ARG A 110 -13.88 -30.09 -5.04
CA ARG A 110 -12.84 -29.29 -5.70
C ARG A 110 -12.87 -27.87 -5.14
N PRO A 111 -12.22 -27.61 -4.00
CA PRO A 111 -12.30 -26.33 -3.32
C PRO A 111 -11.50 -25.23 -4.01
N VAL A 112 -12.06 -24.03 -4.01
CA VAL A 112 -11.35 -22.78 -4.32
C VAL A 112 -11.30 -21.87 -3.10
N LEU A 113 -10.12 -21.38 -2.73
CA LEU A 113 -9.97 -20.30 -1.76
C LEU A 113 -10.26 -18.96 -2.45
N MET A 114 -11.07 -18.11 -1.84
CA MET A 114 -11.48 -16.83 -2.43
C MET A 114 -11.12 -15.62 -1.56
N CYS A 115 -10.61 -14.56 -2.19
CA CYS A 115 -10.43 -13.23 -1.59
C CYS A 115 -10.71 -12.11 -2.60
N ALA A 116 -10.50 -10.85 -2.21
CA ALA A 116 -10.71 -9.67 -3.04
C ALA A 116 -9.63 -9.46 -4.10
N GLU A 117 -8.36 -9.62 -3.73
CA GLU A 117 -7.23 -9.29 -4.60
C GLU A 117 -7.11 -10.30 -5.75
N GLY A 118 -7.00 -9.78 -6.97
CA GLY A 118 -6.82 -10.59 -8.18
C GLY A 118 -5.49 -11.33 -8.21
N ASP A 119 -4.37 -10.61 -8.04
CA ASP A 119 -3.03 -11.21 -8.04
C ASP A 119 -2.78 -12.00 -6.74
N PRO A 120 -2.40 -13.30 -6.83
CA PRO A 120 -1.96 -14.10 -5.70
C PRO A 120 -0.89 -13.41 -4.84
N LEU A 121 0.07 -12.71 -5.44
CA LEU A 121 1.16 -12.07 -4.69
C LEU A 121 0.67 -10.94 -3.78
N ALA A 122 -0.47 -10.32 -4.11
CA ALA A 122 -1.03 -9.23 -3.33
C ALA A 122 -1.93 -9.70 -2.18
N CYS A 123 -2.10 -11.02 -1.99
CA CYS A 123 -3.16 -11.57 -1.14
C CYS A 123 -2.67 -12.55 -0.08
N HIS A 124 -3.26 -12.51 1.13
CA HIS A 124 -3.01 -13.51 2.17
C HIS A 124 -3.45 -14.92 1.72
N ARG A 125 -4.44 -15.01 0.83
CA ARG A 125 -4.89 -16.25 0.19
C ARG A 125 -3.74 -17.11 -0.33
N ALA A 126 -2.73 -16.51 -0.97
CA ALA A 126 -1.59 -17.25 -1.50
C ALA A 126 -0.39 -17.19 -0.57
N ILE A 127 -0.05 -15.99 -0.07
CA ILE A 127 1.18 -15.76 0.71
C ILE A 127 1.15 -16.40 2.11
N LEU A 128 -0.05 -16.56 2.69
CA LEU A 128 -0.25 -17.26 3.97
C LEU A 128 -0.88 -18.63 3.72
N VAL A 129 -2.12 -18.67 3.24
CA VAL A 129 -2.90 -19.92 3.18
C VAL A 129 -2.33 -20.88 2.13
N GLY A 130 -2.09 -20.40 0.90
CA GLY A 130 -1.51 -21.18 -0.20
C GLY A 130 -0.12 -21.73 0.14
N LYS A 131 0.77 -20.89 0.69
CA LYS A 131 2.09 -21.29 1.20
C LYS A 131 1.97 -22.45 2.18
N THR A 132 1.13 -22.33 3.22
CA THR A 132 1.01 -23.38 4.24
C THR A 132 0.44 -24.67 3.66
N LEU A 133 -0.57 -24.59 2.79
CA LEU A 133 -1.12 -25.77 2.09
C LEU A 133 -0.06 -26.46 1.23
N SER A 134 0.72 -25.70 0.46
CA SER A 134 1.80 -26.25 -0.36
C SER A 134 2.85 -26.95 0.51
N SER A 135 3.23 -26.36 1.65
CA SER A 135 4.17 -26.98 2.60
C SER A 135 3.64 -28.27 3.24
N GLN A 136 2.32 -28.46 3.29
CA GLN A 136 1.66 -29.69 3.75
C GLN A 136 1.51 -30.74 2.62
N GLY A 137 2.01 -30.46 1.42
CA GLY A 137 1.99 -31.38 0.28
C GLY A 137 0.77 -31.26 -0.62
N TYR A 138 -0.10 -30.25 -0.42
CA TYR A 138 -1.19 -29.98 -1.35
C TYR A 138 -0.68 -29.28 -2.62
N LYS A 139 -1.24 -29.64 -3.77
CA LYS A 139 -0.95 -28.92 -5.01
C LYS A 139 -1.83 -27.68 -5.08
N VAL A 140 -1.24 -26.50 -5.04
CA VAL A 140 -1.99 -25.23 -5.08
C VAL A 140 -1.92 -24.63 -6.49
N ILE A 141 -3.07 -24.31 -7.06
CA ILE A 141 -3.21 -23.68 -8.38
C ILE A 141 -3.94 -22.34 -8.25
N HIS A 142 -3.32 -21.28 -8.74
CA HIS A 142 -3.88 -19.94 -8.76
C HIS A 142 -4.56 -19.65 -10.09
N ILE A 143 -5.88 -19.45 -10.07
CA ILE A 143 -6.64 -19.06 -11.25
C ILE A 143 -6.48 -17.55 -11.42
N LEU A 144 -5.79 -17.15 -12.48
CA LEU A 144 -5.54 -15.74 -12.83
C LEU A 144 -6.65 -15.20 -13.73
N ASP A 145 -7.13 -16.04 -14.67
CA ASP A 145 -8.24 -15.74 -15.58
C ASP A 145 -8.88 -17.04 -16.11
N LYS A 146 -9.93 -16.93 -16.95
CA LYS A 146 -10.68 -18.07 -17.51
C LYS A 146 -9.82 -19.19 -18.10
N ASP A 147 -8.76 -18.82 -18.81
CA ASP A 147 -7.87 -19.72 -19.55
C ASP A 147 -6.42 -19.62 -19.03
N LYS A 148 -6.23 -19.02 -17.84
CA LYS A 148 -4.91 -18.74 -17.29
C LYS A 148 -4.81 -19.15 -15.84
N ASN A 149 -4.04 -20.20 -15.61
CA ASN A 149 -3.68 -20.70 -14.29
C ASN A 149 -2.17 -20.55 -14.07
N GLU A 150 -1.78 -20.42 -12.81
CA GLU A 150 -0.39 -20.34 -12.36
C GLU A 150 -0.22 -21.35 -11.21
N THR A 151 0.80 -22.20 -11.23
CA THR A 151 1.09 -23.09 -10.09
C THR A 151 1.75 -22.32 -8.95
N ASN A 152 1.75 -22.89 -7.74
CA ASN A 152 2.43 -22.25 -6.61
C ASN A 152 3.94 -22.06 -6.89
N GLU A 153 4.60 -23.00 -7.56
CA GLU A 153 6.02 -22.90 -7.91
C GLU A 153 6.31 -21.78 -8.93
N GLU A 154 5.40 -21.58 -9.90
CA GLU A 154 5.48 -20.47 -10.87
C GLU A 154 5.28 -19.13 -10.17
N MET A 155 4.29 -19.05 -9.29
CA MET A 155 4.01 -17.87 -8.46
C MET A 155 5.20 -17.54 -7.54
N GLU A 156 5.79 -18.54 -6.88
CA GLU A 156 6.99 -18.39 -6.05
C GLU A 156 8.18 -17.87 -6.85
N SER A 157 8.39 -18.41 -8.06
CA SER A 157 9.44 -17.94 -8.97
C SER A 157 9.21 -16.48 -9.37
N ARG A 158 7.96 -16.10 -9.69
CA ARG A 158 7.56 -14.72 -9.97
C ARG A 158 7.78 -13.82 -8.75
N LEU A 159 7.51 -14.31 -7.54
CA LEU A 159 7.72 -13.57 -6.30
C LEU A 159 9.20 -13.27 -6.09
N VAL A 160 10.08 -14.27 -6.17
CA VAL A 160 11.54 -14.10 -6.04
C VAL A 160 12.06 -13.09 -7.05
N ASN A 161 11.66 -13.22 -8.31
CA ASN A 161 12.06 -12.30 -9.38
C ASN A 161 11.57 -10.87 -9.13
N SER A 162 10.32 -10.70 -8.70
CA SER A 162 9.75 -9.38 -8.38
C SER A 162 10.46 -8.66 -7.24
N LEU A 163 11.12 -9.42 -6.36
CA LEU A 163 11.89 -8.92 -5.23
C LEU A 163 13.39 -8.76 -5.55
N ASN A 164 13.83 -9.12 -6.75
CA ASN A 164 15.24 -9.17 -7.17
C ASN A 164 16.12 -9.94 -6.18
N LEU A 165 15.60 -11.02 -5.59
CA LEU A 165 16.37 -11.83 -4.65
C LEU A 165 17.31 -12.75 -5.40
N GLN A 166 18.58 -12.74 -5.01
CA GLN A 166 19.60 -13.66 -5.51
C GLN A 166 19.87 -14.73 -4.45
N PRO A 167 20.24 -15.96 -4.85
CA PRO A 167 20.83 -16.93 -3.92
C PRO A 167 22.03 -16.29 -3.23
N ASP A 168 22.07 -16.30 -1.90
CA ASP A 168 23.18 -15.71 -1.16
C ASP A 168 24.43 -16.57 -1.38
N LEU A 169 25.56 -15.95 -1.72
CA LEU A 169 26.84 -16.64 -2.01
C LEU A 169 27.36 -17.43 -0.78
N PHE A 170 26.85 -17.12 0.41
CA PHE A 170 27.26 -17.65 1.71
C PHE A 170 26.13 -18.31 2.54
N SER A 171 24.91 -18.39 2.00
CA SER A 171 23.79 -19.05 2.71
C SER A 171 23.62 -20.50 2.25
N ASP A 172 23.19 -21.37 3.16
CA ASP A 172 22.89 -22.80 2.93
C ASP A 172 22.25 -23.01 1.53
N PRO A 173 22.86 -23.81 0.62
CA PRO A 173 22.49 -23.94 -0.79
C PRO A 173 21.09 -24.51 -1.05
N LYS A 174 20.28 -24.73 -0.01
CA LYS A 174 18.91 -25.16 -0.16
C LYS A 174 18.05 -24.02 -0.71
N ARG A 175 17.47 -24.29 -1.88
CA ARG A 175 16.40 -23.51 -2.55
C ARG A 175 15.28 -23.03 -1.60
N SER A 176 15.08 -23.72 -0.48
CA SER A 176 14.13 -23.35 0.58
C SER A 176 14.42 -22.02 1.28
N SER A 177 15.68 -21.59 1.41
CA SER A 177 16.02 -20.33 2.12
C SER A 177 15.58 -19.09 1.34
N LEU A 178 15.68 -19.14 0.02
CA LEU A 178 15.34 -18.03 -0.88
C LEU A 178 13.83 -17.76 -0.90
N PHE A 179 13.02 -18.81 -1.09
CA PHE A 179 11.56 -18.70 -1.08
C PHE A 179 11.04 -18.30 0.29
N GLN A 180 11.61 -18.85 1.38
CA GLN A 180 11.28 -18.45 2.75
C GLN A 180 11.47 -16.94 2.95
N ARG A 181 12.63 -16.40 2.55
CA ARG A 181 12.91 -14.95 2.60
C ARG A 181 11.94 -14.15 1.73
N ALA A 182 11.58 -14.66 0.55
CA ALA A 182 10.61 -14.03 -0.32
C ALA A 182 9.22 -13.92 0.34
N TYR A 183 8.74 -15.01 0.97
CA TYR A 183 7.49 -15.02 1.74
C TYR A 183 7.55 -14.09 2.96
N GLU A 184 8.67 -14.00 3.67
CA GLU A 184 8.84 -13.08 4.81
C GLU A 184 8.75 -11.61 4.37
N ILE A 185 9.41 -11.26 3.26
CA ILE A 185 9.34 -9.91 2.70
C ILE A 185 7.91 -9.62 2.24
N GLN A 186 7.27 -10.56 1.55
CA GLN A 186 5.95 -10.34 0.96
C GLN A 186 4.83 -10.32 2.00
N SER A 187 4.86 -11.22 2.99
CA SER A 187 3.92 -11.22 4.12
C SER A 187 3.97 -9.87 4.84
N LYS A 188 5.18 -9.36 5.13
CA LYS A 188 5.35 -8.00 5.66
C LYS A 188 4.84 -6.92 4.73
N LYS A 189 4.81 -7.09 3.41
CA LYS A 189 4.24 -6.07 2.50
C LYS A 189 2.72 -6.03 2.55
N ILE A 190 2.07 -7.19 2.55
CA ILE A 190 0.62 -7.30 2.37
C ILE A 190 -0.18 -7.47 3.67
N ALA A 191 0.49 -7.76 4.79
CA ALA A 191 -0.19 -8.02 6.06
C ALA A 191 -1.02 -6.82 6.54
N TYR A 192 -2.18 -7.13 7.09
CA TYR A 192 -3.13 -6.16 7.65
C TYR A 192 -2.52 -5.36 8.82
N THR A 193 -2.93 -4.10 8.98
CA THR A 193 -2.52 -3.23 10.09
C THR A 193 -3.77 -2.70 10.81
N LYS A 194 -3.83 -2.82 12.15
CA LYS A 194 -5.02 -2.50 12.96
C LYS A 194 -5.39 -1.02 12.96
N ASN A 195 -4.40 -0.12 12.91
CA ASN A 195 -4.60 1.33 12.87
C ASN A 195 -4.50 1.90 11.46
N GLY A 196 -5.34 1.39 10.56
CA GLY A 196 -5.51 1.93 9.22
C GLY A 196 -6.99 1.94 8.86
N ASN A 197 -7.65 3.09 9.05
CA ASN A 197 -8.85 3.39 8.27
C ASN A 197 -8.53 3.12 6.80
N GLY A 198 -9.41 2.37 6.15
CA GLY A 198 -9.17 1.79 4.85
C GLY A 198 -8.67 2.79 3.81
N SER A 199 -7.41 2.64 3.43
CA SER A 199 -6.86 3.16 2.18
C SER A 199 -6.41 1.97 1.34
N LYS A 200 -7.27 1.57 0.39
CA LYS A 200 -6.83 0.86 -0.81
C LYS A 200 -5.79 1.76 -1.50
N ILE A 201 -4.50 1.43 -1.50
CA ILE A 201 -3.63 1.73 -2.66
C ILE A 201 -2.44 0.76 -2.71
N ASN A 202 -2.35 0.07 -3.85
CA ASN A 202 -1.24 -0.57 -4.57
C ASN A 202 0.13 -0.75 -3.88
N GLY A 203 0.63 -1.98 -3.97
CA GLY A 203 1.99 -2.34 -3.63
C GLY A 203 3.05 -1.76 -4.57
N LEU A 204 4.30 -1.88 -4.08
CA LEU A 204 5.59 -1.56 -4.70
C LEU A 204 6.04 -0.10 -4.59
N GLU A 205 6.43 0.31 -3.37
CA GLU A 205 7.62 1.14 -3.05
C GLU A 205 7.65 1.50 -1.53
N LYS A 206 7.53 0.53 -0.61
CA LYS A 206 7.73 0.83 0.83
C LYS A 206 9.21 0.87 1.19
N ASN A 207 9.87 1.87 0.63
CA ASN A 207 10.64 2.86 1.37
C ASN A 207 10.89 4.10 0.50
N LYS A 208 10.02 4.38 -0.48
CA LYS A 208 10.17 5.51 -1.39
C LYS A 208 8.93 6.37 -1.34
N VAL A 209 9.06 7.55 -0.75
CA VAL A 209 8.05 8.61 -0.84
C VAL A 209 8.46 9.45 -2.04
N ASN A 210 7.58 9.62 -3.02
CA ASN A 210 7.86 10.49 -4.16
C ASN A 210 7.37 11.90 -3.81
N LEU A 211 8.30 12.83 -3.64
CA LEU A 211 8.01 14.20 -3.25
C LEU A 211 8.54 15.14 -4.33
N HIS A 212 7.68 16.03 -4.79
CA HIS A 212 8.10 17.14 -5.64
C HIS A 212 8.32 18.38 -4.78
N THR A 213 9.10 19.35 -5.27
CA THR A 213 9.14 20.67 -4.65
C THR A 213 9.12 21.73 -5.73
N ILE A 214 8.43 22.84 -5.50
CA ILE A 214 8.34 23.93 -6.47
C ILE A 214 8.39 25.29 -5.77
N GLY A 215 8.98 26.26 -6.47
CA GLY A 215 8.96 27.67 -6.11
C GLY A 215 7.98 28.43 -7.00
N PHE A 216 7.17 29.33 -6.43
CA PHE A 216 6.24 30.13 -7.24
C PHE A 216 6.85 31.44 -7.77
N THR A 217 8.05 31.84 -7.32
CA THR A 217 8.71 33.05 -7.84
C THR A 217 9.46 32.77 -9.13
N LYS A 218 9.64 33.81 -9.96
CA LYS A 218 10.31 33.75 -11.27
C LYS A 218 9.71 32.71 -12.24
N THR A 219 8.38 32.56 -12.21
CA THR A 219 7.64 31.70 -13.14
C THR A 219 6.28 32.32 -13.43
N SER A 220 5.78 32.13 -14.64
CA SER A 220 4.40 32.50 -14.96
C SER A 220 3.40 31.51 -14.35
N ALA A 221 2.12 31.88 -14.27
CA ALA A 221 1.08 30.95 -13.82
C ALA A 221 1.01 29.73 -14.75
N GLY A 222 1.05 29.93 -16.08
CA GLY A 222 1.01 28.84 -17.06
C GLY A 222 2.15 27.84 -16.88
N GLU A 223 3.39 28.32 -16.85
CA GLU A 223 4.57 27.48 -16.62
C GLU A 223 4.52 26.77 -15.25
N PHE A 224 4.00 27.42 -14.21
CA PHE A 224 3.83 26.81 -12.91
C PHE A 224 2.86 25.61 -12.97
N PHE A 225 1.67 25.80 -13.57
CA PHE A 225 0.67 24.74 -13.69
C PHE A 225 1.12 23.62 -14.63
N GLU A 226 1.77 23.94 -15.75
CA GLU A 226 2.33 22.94 -16.67
C GLU A 226 3.36 22.05 -15.98
N ARG A 227 4.28 22.62 -15.19
CA ARG A 227 5.30 21.83 -14.50
C ARG A 227 4.72 20.86 -13.49
N ILE A 228 3.71 21.27 -12.70
CA ILE A 228 3.08 20.37 -11.73
C ILE A 228 2.19 19.31 -12.40
N ILE A 229 1.52 19.65 -13.50
CA ILE A 229 0.71 18.70 -14.30
C ILE A 229 1.63 17.66 -14.94
N ASN A 230 2.70 18.10 -15.62
CA ASN A 230 3.66 17.21 -16.30
C ASN A 230 4.41 16.31 -15.31
N ALA A 231 4.60 16.76 -14.07
CA ALA A 231 5.21 15.97 -13.01
C ALA A 231 4.25 14.95 -12.36
N GLY A 232 2.96 14.98 -12.69
CA GLY A 232 1.96 14.07 -12.10
C GLY A 232 1.74 14.32 -10.60
N VAL A 233 1.87 15.57 -10.15
CA VAL A 233 1.62 15.96 -8.75
C VAL A 233 0.15 15.70 -8.42
N LYS A 234 -0.10 15.05 -7.28
CA LYS A 234 -1.48 14.74 -6.82
C LYS A 234 -2.02 15.79 -5.85
N LYS A 235 -1.13 16.40 -5.07
CA LYS A 235 -1.45 17.39 -4.05
C LYS A 235 -0.34 18.44 -3.93
N VAL A 236 -0.69 19.72 -3.86
CA VAL A 236 0.24 20.78 -3.46
C VAL A 236 0.12 21.01 -1.97
N ILE A 237 1.26 20.90 -1.29
CA ILE A 237 1.40 21.10 0.15
C ILE A 237 2.13 22.42 0.36
N ASP A 238 1.37 23.42 0.77
CA ASP A 238 1.86 24.76 1.04
C ASP A 238 2.57 24.80 2.39
N VAL A 239 3.91 24.92 2.35
CA VAL A 239 4.78 24.98 3.53
C VAL A 239 5.19 26.42 3.86
N ARG A 240 4.46 27.41 3.34
CA ARG A 240 4.71 28.83 3.63
C ARG A 240 4.11 29.21 4.98
N LEU A 241 4.84 30.02 5.75
CA LEU A 241 4.32 30.62 6.97
C LEU A 241 3.13 31.53 6.66
N ASN A 242 3.25 32.34 5.60
CA ASN A 242 2.22 33.25 5.11
C ASN A 242 1.87 32.91 3.66
N ASN A 243 0.60 32.60 3.38
CA ASN A 243 0.11 32.13 2.07
C ASN A 243 -0.76 33.15 1.31
N ASN A 244 -0.88 34.38 1.82
CA ASN A 244 -1.53 35.51 1.15
C ASN A 244 -0.50 36.43 0.46
N SER A 245 0.64 35.86 0.03
CA SER A 245 1.76 36.64 -0.52
C SER A 245 1.33 37.52 -1.70
N GLN A 246 1.80 38.77 -1.71
CA GLN A 246 1.58 39.74 -2.80
C GLN A 246 2.57 39.56 -3.97
N LEU A 247 3.53 38.63 -3.85
CA LEU A 247 4.60 38.43 -4.83
C LEU A 247 4.12 37.79 -6.14
N SER A 248 3.02 37.05 -6.10
CA SER A 248 2.37 36.50 -7.29
C SER A 248 0.89 36.28 -7.02
N GLY A 249 0.03 36.92 -7.84
CA GLY A 249 -1.42 36.91 -7.64
C GLY A 249 -2.01 35.50 -7.63
N PHE A 250 -1.55 34.63 -8.52
CA PHE A 250 -2.05 33.25 -8.60
C PHE A 250 -1.66 32.38 -7.40
N ALA A 251 -0.65 32.77 -6.64
CA ALA A 251 -0.11 32.00 -5.52
C ALA A 251 -0.79 32.34 -4.17
N LYS A 252 -1.82 33.19 -4.16
CA LYS A 252 -2.66 33.46 -2.99
C LYS A 252 -3.46 32.21 -2.64
N LYS A 253 -3.61 31.90 -1.35
CA LYS A 253 -4.27 30.68 -0.86
C LYS A 253 -5.56 30.31 -1.61
N ASN A 254 -6.51 31.25 -1.70
CA ASN A 254 -7.82 30.97 -2.28
C ASN A 254 -7.74 30.78 -3.80
N ASP A 255 -7.01 31.65 -4.49
CA ASP A 255 -6.82 31.61 -5.93
C ASP A 255 -6.07 30.34 -6.35
N LEU A 256 -4.98 30.03 -5.64
CA LEU A 256 -4.17 28.85 -5.86
C LEU A 256 -4.97 27.56 -5.64
N LYS A 257 -5.73 27.47 -4.55
CA LYS A 257 -6.61 26.33 -4.29
C LYS A 257 -7.64 26.15 -5.42
N TYR A 258 -8.24 27.23 -5.88
CA TYR A 258 -9.20 27.22 -6.97
C TYR A 258 -8.54 26.77 -8.28
N PHE A 259 -7.43 27.39 -8.68
CA PHE A 259 -6.72 27.07 -9.91
C PHE A 259 -6.17 25.65 -9.93
N LEU A 260 -5.64 25.13 -8.82
CA LEU A 260 -5.19 23.74 -8.73
C LEU A 260 -6.34 22.76 -8.98
N ALA A 261 -7.51 23.01 -8.41
CA ALA A 261 -8.68 22.17 -8.62
C ALA A 261 -9.21 22.28 -10.06
N THR A 262 -9.32 23.50 -10.59
CA THR A 262 -9.94 23.77 -11.91
C THR A 262 -9.04 23.44 -13.09
N ILE A 263 -7.75 23.78 -13.03
CA ILE A 263 -6.81 23.66 -14.14
C ILE A 263 -6.13 22.29 -14.13
N ALA A 264 -5.76 21.80 -12.94
CA ALA A 264 -4.89 20.63 -12.81
C ALA A 264 -5.57 19.41 -12.17
N GLY A 265 -6.75 19.58 -11.55
CA GLY A 265 -7.40 18.51 -10.77
C GLY A 265 -6.59 18.09 -9.54
N ILE A 266 -5.80 19.02 -8.98
CA ILE A 266 -4.84 18.77 -7.89
C ILE A 266 -5.40 19.29 -6.56
N GLU A 267 -5.20 18.52 -5.48
CA GLU A 267 -5.59 18.94 -4.13
C GLU A 267 -4.64 20.01 -3.56
N TYR A 268 -5.16 20.87 -2.68
CA TYR A 268 -4.37 21.89 -1.98
C TYR A 268 -4.51 21.75 -0.46
N GLU A 269 -3.38 21.74 0.23
CA GLU A 269 -3.30 21.66 1.69
C GLU A 269 -2.27 22.64 2.24
N HIS A 270 -2.57 23.32 3.35
CA HIS A 270 -1.65 24.28 3.99
C HIS A 270 -1.14 23.72 5.31
N LEU A 271 0.16 23.47 5.40
CA LEU A 271 0.84 22.89 6.57
C LEU A 271 1.85 23.89 7.16
N PRO A 272 1.40 24.92 7.89
CA PRO A 272 2.30 25.91 8.50
C PRO A 272 3.21 25.31 9.59
N ILE A 273 2.89 24.11 10.08
CA ILE A 273 3.76 23.39 11.02
C ILE A 273 5.13 23.05 10.42
N LEU A 274 5.21 22.92 9.09
CA LEU A 274 6.45 22.70 8.32
C LEU A 274 7.13 24.02 7.91
N ALA A 275 6.55 25.17 8.26
CA ALA A 275 7.11 26.47 7.94
C ALA A 275 8.08 26.96 9.05
N PRO A 276 9.14 27.69 8.69
CA PRO A 276 10.00 28.39 9.63
C PRO A 276 9.18 29.38 10.49
N SER A 277 9.60 29.61 11.74
CA SER A 277 9.00 30.67 12.55
C SER A 277 9.36 32.05 12.00
N LYS A 278 8.57 33.06 12.38
CA LYS A 278 8.83 34.45 11.98
C LYS A 278 10.21 34.92 12.43
N ASP A 279 10.61 34.58 13.66
CA ASP A 279 11.90 34.98 14.24
C ASP A 279 13.08 34.38 13.47
N ILE A 280 12.97 33.11 13.04
CA ILE A 280 14.00 32.45 12.22
C ILE A 280 14.10 33.11 10.84
N LEU A 281 12.96 33.49 10.24
CA LEU A 281 12.95 34.19 8.94
C LEU A 281 13.53 35.60 9.04
N ASP A 282 13.19 36.34 10.10
CA ASP A 282 13.65 37.72 10.30
C ASP A 282 15.17 37.74 10.55
N ALA A 283 15.70 36.82 11.37
CA ALA A 283 17.14 36.68 11.60
C ALA A 283 17.93 36.40 10.30
N TYR A 284 17.38 35.59 9.39
CA TYR A 284 18.06 35.27 8.14
C TYR A 284 17.90 36.38 7.09
N LYS A 285 16.69 36.89 6.86
CA LYS A 285 16.40 37.83 5.77
C LYS A 285 16.69 39.30 6.11
N LYS A 286 16.55 39.71 7.39
CA LYS A 286 16.73 41.12 7.81
C LYS A 286 18.08 41.33 8.49
N GLU A 287 18.51 40.40 9.32
CA GLU A 287 19.76 40.52 10.10
C GLU A 287 20.98 39.94 9.38
N LYS A 288 20.79 39.42 8.15
CA LYS A 288 21.84 38.80 7.31
C LYS A 288 22.57 37.64 8.02
N GLY A 289 21.84 36.87 8.84
CA GLY A 289 22.37 35.66 9.46
C GLY A 289 22.85 34.63 8.43
N SER A 290 23.75 33.75 8.84
CA SER A 290 24.28 32.71 7.95
C SER A 290 23.26 31.60 7.68
N TRP A 291 23.39 30.92 6.54
CA TRP A 291 22.52 29.79 6.21
C TRP A 291 22.69 28.62 7.17
N GLU A 292 23.91 28.38 7.66
CA GLU A 292 24.20 27.30 8.61
C GLU A 292 23.50 27.51 9.96
N GLU A 293 23.42 28.76 10.43
CA GLU A 293 22.67 29.09 11.63
C GLU A 293 21.16 28.93 11.44
N TYR A 294 20.66 29.32 10.28
CA TYR A 294 19.26 29.12 9.90
C TYR A 294 18.89 27.64 9.89
N GLU A 295 19.71 26.79 9.26
CA GLU A 295 19.49 25.34 9.18
C GLU A 295 19.40 24.71 10.57
N LYS A 296 20.37 25.02 11.45
CA LYS A 296 20.38 24.50 12.83
C LYS A 296 19.14 24.90 13.62
N LYS A 297 18.77 26.19 13.58
CA LYS A 297 17.58 26.71 14.28
C LYS A 297 16.30 26.08 13.72
N PHE A 298 16.21 25.91 12.41
CA PHE A 298 15.03 25.35 11.76
C PHE A 298 14.86 23.85 12.03
N VAL A 299 15.93 23.05 11.97
CA VAL A 299 15.88 21.62 12.31
C VAL A 299 15.47 21.43 13.77
N ARG A 300 16.03 22.22 14.69
CA ARG A 300 15.63 22.17 16.11
C ARG A 300 14.15 22.50 16.31
N LEU A 301 13.64 23.52 15.61
CA LEU A 301 12.21 23.86 15.65
C LEU A 301 11.33 22.69 15.18
N MET A 302 11.77 21.94 14.16
CA MET A 302 11.04 20.77 13.65
C MET A 302 11.00 19.64 14.70
N GLU A 303 12.10 19.41 15.41
CA GLU A 303 12.17 18.44 16.52
C GLU A 303 11.28 18.85 17.69
N GLU A 304 11.33 20.12 18.10
CA GLU A 304 10.49 20.66 19.18
C GLU A 304 8.99 20.55 18.85
N ARG A 305 8.63 20.71 17.57
CA ARG A 305 7.26 20.56 17.09
C ARG A 305 6.80 19.11 16.93
N LYS A 306 7.74 18.15 16.97
CA LYS A 306 7.52 16.72 16.68
C LYS A 306 6.74 16.52 15.38
N VAL A 307 7.18 17.18 14.32
CA VAL A 307 6.47 17.19 13.04
C VAL A 307 6.31 15.81 12.41
N GLU A 308 7.24 14.89 12.71
CA GLU A 308 7.24 13.49 12.27
C GLU A 308 6.10 12.66 12.85
N GLU A 309 5.51 13.09 13.98
CA GLU A 309 4.34 12.46 14.59
C GLU A 309 3.02 13.01 14.01
N LYS A 310 3.07 14.20 13.38
CA LYS A 310 1.90 14.95 12.92
C LYS A 310 1.68 14.91 11.42
N VAL A 311 2.73 14.57 10.67
CA VAL A 311 2.70 14.33 9.23
C VAL A 311 3.16 12.89 9.03
N THR A 312 2.52 12.17 8.13
CA THR A 312 2.88 10.80 7.78
C THR A 312 3.46 10.73 6.36
N PRO A 313 4.23 9.68 6.03
CA PRO A 313 4.70 9.47 4.66
C PRO A 313 3.58 9.47 3.60
N SER A 314 2.39 8.97 3.95
CA SER A 314 1.22 8.98 3.06
C SER A 314 0.65 10.37 2.80
N ASP A 315 0.81 11.31 3.74
CA ASP A 315 0.28 12.67 3.58
C ASP A 315 1.06 13.45 2.51
N ILE A 316 2.32 13.07 2.27
CA ILE A 316 3.23 13.77 1.37
C ILE A 316 3.57 12.99 0.08
N ASP A 317 3.20 11.71 -0.01
CA ASP A 317 3.50 10.88 -1.18
C ASP A 317 2.72 11.33 -2.43
N GLY A 318 3.43 11.53 -3.54
CA GLY A 318 2.91 12.19 -4.74
C GLY A 318 2.60 13.67 -4.54
N GLY A 319 2.98 14.25 -3.40
CA GLY A 319 2.80 15.65 -3.05
C GLY A 319 3.87 16.56 -3.64
N CYS A 320 3.62 17.86 -3.62
CA CYS A 320 4.58 18.90 -4.01
C CYS A 320 4.69 19.97 -2.92
N PHE A 321 5.87 20.10 -2.30
CA PHE A 321 6.13 21.20 -1.36
C PHE A 321 6.25 22.52 -2.10
N LEU A 322 5.35 23.44 -1.78
CA LEU A 322 5.33 24.79 -2.31
C LEU A 322 6.00 25.77 -1.34
N CYS A 323 6.97 26.51 -1.86
CA CYS A 323 7.61 27.60 -1.15
C CYS A 323 7.76 28.87 -2.03
N SER A 324 8.27 29.95 -1.46
CA SER A 324 8.45 31.23 -2.15
C SER A 324 9.73 31.27 -2.98
N GLU A 325 10.82 30.69 -2.50
CA GLU A 325 12.11 30.70 -3.18
C GLU A 325 12.08 29.87 -4.47
N HIS A 326 12.66 30.42 -5.55
CA HIS A 326 12.77 29.74 -6.84
C HIS A 326 13.63 28.49 -6.72
N GLU A 327 14.85 28.65 -6.23
CA GLU A 327 15.88 27.63 -6.13
C GLU A 327 15.84 26.82 -4.82
N PRO A 328 16.12 25.51 -4.83
CA PRO A 328 15.98 24.64 -3.67
C PRO A 328 17.17 24.65 -2.68
N GLU A 329 18.36 25.11 -3.08
CA GLU A 329 19.61 24.95 -2.31
C GLU A 329 19.53 25.63 -0.95
N HIS A 330 18.97 26.85 -0.94
CA HIS A 330 18.79 27.69 0.25
C HIS A 330 17.31 27.89 0.57
N CYS A 331 16.54 26.79 0.54
CA CYS A 331 15.11 26.81 0.85
C CYS A 331 14.74 25.81 1.94
N HIS A 332 13.86 26.20 2.87
CA HIS A 332 13.41 25.31 3.93
C HIS A 332 12.66 24.08 3.41
N ARG A 333 12.06 24.13 2.21
CA ARG A 333 11.38 22.96 1.62
C ARG A 333 12.33 21.75 1.46
N ARG A 334 13.61 22.00 1.17
CA ARG A 334 14.66 20.98 1.13
C ARG A 334 14.92 20.43 2.52
N LEU A 335 15.11 21.32 3.50
CA LEU A 335 15.34 20.93 4.90
C LEU A 335 14.20 20.11 5.49
N VAL A 336 12.94 20.45 5.16
CA VAL A 336 11.78 19.65 5.57
C VAL A 336 11.85 18.24 4.99
N ALA A 337 12.11 18.11 3.69
CA ALA A 337 12.22 16.80 3.03
C ALA A 337 13.37 15.96 3.64
N GLU A 338 14.53 16.56 3.87
CA GLU A 338 15.67 15.88 4.49
C GLU A 338 15.40 15.46 5.94
N TYR A 339 14.78 16.34 6.73
CA TYR A 339 14.40 16.07 8.11
C TYR A 339 13.46 14.86 8.21
N LEU A 340 12.38 14.87 7.43
CA LEU A 340 11.37 13.80 7.43
C LEU A 340 11.96 12.48 6.94
N SER A 341 12.80 12.53 5.89
CA SER A 341 13.53 11.36 5.38
C SER A 341 14.38 10.70 6.47
N ARG A 342 15.09 11.51 7.28
CA ARG A 342 15.90 11.02 8.41
C ARG A 342 15.04 10.43 9.52
N LYS A 343 14.01 11.15 10.01
CA LYS A 343 13.20 10.70 11.16
C LYS A 343 12.37 9.46 10.87
N TRP A 344 11.80 9.35 9.67
CA TRP A 344 11.01 8.17 9.28
C TRP A 344 11.86 6.99 8.78
N GLN A 345 13.18 7.15 8.68
CA GLN A 345 14.08 6.15 8.09
C GLN A 345 13.58 5.65 6.72
N THR A 346 12.96 6.55 5.96
CA THR A 346 12.29 6.28 4.68
C THR A 346 12.95 7.13 3.61
N LYS A 347 13.31 6.55 2.46
CA LYS A 347 13.96 7.29 1.37
C LYS A 347 12.95 8.20 0.69
N ILE A 348 13.03 9.51 0.91
CA ILE A 348 12.22 10.47 0.16
C ILE A 348 12.92 10.79 -1.16
N ASN A 349 12.32 10.37 -2.28
CA ASN A 349 12.77 10.71 -3.62
C ASN A 349 12.27 12.11 -3.98
N THR A 350 13.13 13.10 -3.75
CA THR A 350 12.79 14.50 -3.96
C THR A 350 13.15 14.92 -5.39
N LYS A 351 12.16 15.44 -6.14
CA LYS A 351 12.38 16.04 -7.46
C LYS A 351 12.01 17.52 -7.44
N HIS A 352 12.97 18.40 -7.72
CA HIS A 352 12.73 19.84 -7.81
C HIS A 352 12.18 20.19 -9.20
N LEU A 353 11.10 20.99 -9.25
CA LEU A 353 10.37 21.37 -10.46
C LEU A 353 10.61 22.83 -10.86
#